data_AF-A0A2I0I7H3-F1
#
_entry.id   AF-A0A2I0I7H3-F1
#
_cell.length_a   1.000
_cell.length_b   1.000
_cell.length_c   1.000
_cell.angle_alpha   90.00
_cell.angle_beta   90.00
_cell.angle_gamma   90.00
#
_symmetry.space_group_name_H-M   'P 1'
#
loop_
_entity.id
_entity.type
_entity.pdbx_description
1 polymer ?
#
loop_
_entity_poly.entity_id
_entity_poly.type
_entity_poly.pdbx_seq_one_letter_code
_entity_poly.pdbx_strand_id
1 'polypeptide(L)'
;MVEKFGLSTQKHSMPYRLQWLNESGELKVTKQVLIPFSIGKYHDEVLCYVVPMIASHLLLERPWQFDRRTTHDEYKNRYSFIKDGRSMTLASLPPHQVFEEQLQIKKSSAESSKESAVLMQEKRHIAYFSEKLNGAVLNYSTYDKELYALVRALETWQHYL
;
A
#
# COMPACT_ATOMS: atom_id res chain seq x y z
N MET A 1 0.65 8.17 6.17
CA MET A 1 1.93 8.25 5.43
C MET A 1 2.49 9.67 5.52
N VAL A 2 1.84 10.67 4.93
CA VAL A 2 2.29 12.07 4.93
C VAL A 2 2.65 12.61 6.32
N GLU A 3 1.72 12.52 7.27
CA GLU A 3 1.96 12.98 8.66
C GLU A 3 3.06 12.18 9.36
N LYS A 4 3.04 10.84 9.21
CA LYS A 4 4.03 9.92 9.82
C LYS A 4 5.45 10.19 9.34
N PHE A 5 5.63 10.61 8.09
CA PHE A 5 6.93 10.93 7.49
C PHE A 5 7.26 12.44 7.51
N GLY A 6 6.44 13.26 8.17
CA GLY A 6 6.67 14.71 8.25
C GLY A 6 6.69 15.43 6.90
N LEU A 7 6.01 14.87 5.88
CA LEU A 7 6.05 15.42 4.52
C LEU A 7 5.21 16.70 4.44
N SER A 8 5.78 17.73 3.84
CA SER A 8 5.10 19.01 3.64
C SER A 8 4.06 18.92 2.52
N THR A 9 2.81 19.24 2.82
CA THR A 9 1.72 19.27 1.83
C THR A 9 1.51 20.67 1.29
N GLN A 10 1.20 20.76 -0.01
CA GLN A 10 0.75 21.98 -0.67
C GLN A 10 -0.75 21.90 -0.96
N LYS A 11 -1.43 23.05 -0.96
CA LYS A 11 -2.82 23.13 -1.36
C LYS A 11 -2.93 22.95 -2.88
N HIS A 12 -3.81 22.07 -3.31
CA HIS A 12 -4.07 21.86 -4.73
C HIS A 12 -4.82 23.07 -5.30
N SER A 13 -4.35 23.62 -6.42
CA SER A 13 -4.93 24.81 -7.06
C SER A 13 -6.36 24.58 -7.57
N MET A 14 -6.68 23.35 -7.97
CA MET A 14 -8.01 22.96 -8.47
C MET A 14 -8.54 21.68 -7.79
N PRO A 15 -9.13 21.76 -6.58
CA PRO A 15 -9.62 20.59 -5.89
C PRO A 15 -10.73 19.85 -6.65
N TYR A 16 -10.63 18.53 -6.76
CA TYR A 16 -11.60 17.70 -7.49
C TYR A 16 -12.07 16.49 -6.66
N ARG A 17 -13.17 15.86 -7.08
CA ARG A 17 -13.77 14.71 -6.39
C ARG A 17 -13.30 13.39 -7.03
N LEU A 18 -12.98 12.41 -6.20
CA LEU A 18 -12.65 11.05 -6.63
C LEU A 18 -13.87 10.14 -6.36
N GLN A 19 -14.86 10.19 -7.26
CA GLN A 19 -16.09 9.38 -7.14
C GLN A 19 -15.85 7.88 -7.27
N TRP A 20 -14.82 7.45 -8.01
CA TRP A 20 -14.53 6.04 -8.24
C TRP A 20 -13.87 5.34 -7.04
N LEU A 21 -13.36 6.09 -6.06
CA LEU A 21 -12.73 5.53 -4.86
C LEU A 21 -13.70 5.45 -3.67
N ASN A 22 -14.79 6.21 -3.70
CA ASN A 22 -15.82 6.22 -2.66
C ASN A 22 -17.17 6.62 -3.28
N GLU A 23 -18.12 5.68 -3.26
CA GLU A 23 -19.47 5.84 -3.85
C GLU A 23 -20.28 6.97 -3.18
N SER A 24 -19.95 7.37 -1.95
CA SER A 24 -20.56 8.53 -1.29
C SER A 24 -20.18 9.87 -1.94
N GLY A 25 -19.15 9.91 -2.80
CA GLY A 25 -18.71 11.11 -3.50
C GLY A 25 -18.07 12.20 -2.62
N GLU A 26 -17.86 11.91 -1.33
CA GLU A 26 -17.32 12.87 -0.36
C GLU A 26 -15.80 13.04 -0.46
N LEU A 27 -15.11 12.11 -1.11
CA LEU A 27 -13.65 12.11 -1.16
C LEU A 27 -13.15 13.18 -2.15
N LYS A 28 -12.66 14.29 -1.60
CA LYS A 28 -12.14 15.44 -2.35
C LYS A 28 -10.63 15.54 -2.22
N VAL A 29 -9.93 15.52 -3.35
CA VAL A 29 -8.50 15.82 -3.42
C VAL A 29 -8.31 17.32 -3.25
N THR A 30 -7.67 17.73 -2.16
CA THR A 30 -7.46 19.14 -1.82
C THR A 30 -5.99 19.50 -1.58
N LYS A 31 -5.15 18.49 -1.43
CA LYS A 31 -3.72 18.64 -1.10
C LYS A 31 -2.89 17.75 -2.01
N GLN A 32 -1.69 18.20 -2.29
CA GLN A 32 -0.66 17.44 -2.98
C GLN A 32 0.63 17.43 -2.14
N VAL A 33 1.47 16.46 -2.37
CA VAL A 33 2.73 16.27 -1.65
C VAL A 33 3.77 15.74 -2.63
N LEU A 34 4.98 16.27 -2.56
CA LEU A 34 6.12 15.74 -3.28
C LEU A 34 6.72 14.61 -2.43
N ILE A 35 6.72 13.39 -2.96
CA ILE A 35 7.19 12.20 -2.24
C ILE A 35 8.51 11.76 -2.88
N PRO A 36 9.65 11.92 -2.18
CA PRO A 36 10.86 11.19 -2.54
C PRO A 36 10.68 9.72 -2.19
N PHE A 37 11.05 8.85 -3.12
CA PHE A 37 10.97 7.40 -2.92
C PHE A 37 12.18 6.69 -3.56
N SER A 38 12.37 5.44 -3.14
CA SER A 38 13.42 4.61 -3.69
C SER A 38 12.94 3.18 -3.86
N ILE A 39 13.33 2.54 -4.97
CA ILE A 39 13.02 1.14 -5.27
C ILE A 39 14.35 0.45 -5.60
N GLY A 40 14.93 -0.23 -4.61
CA GLY A 40 16.30 -0.73 -4.71
C GLY A 40 17.30 0.40 -4.95
N LYS A 41 17.98 0.40 -6.10
CA LYS A 41 18.94 1.44 -6.48
C LYS A 41 18.29 2.66 -7.15
N TYR A 42 17.02 2.56 -7.52
CA TYR A 42 16.28 3.64 -8.13
C TYR A 42 15.89 4.67 -7.06
N HIS A 43 16.16 5.95 -7.31
CA HIS A 43 15.74 7.06 -6.45
C HIS A 43 14.97 8.04 -7.30
N ASP A 44 13.86 8.58 -6.82
CA ASP A 44 13.04 9.51 -7.59
C ASP A 44 12.09 10.33 -6.71
N GLU A 45 11.51 11.36 -7.30
CA GLU A 45 10.48 12.18 -6.65
C GLU A 45 9.22 12.20 -7.52
N VAL A 46 8.07 12.08 -6.88
CA VAL A 46 6.77 12.13 -7.57
C VAL A 46 5.81 13.05 -6.83
N LEU A 47 5.08 13.88 -7.58
CA LEU A 47 4.01 14.69 -7.03
C LEU A 47 2.75 13.82 -6.90
N CYS A 48 2.27 13.64 -5.68
CA CYS A 48 1.11 12.81 -5.38
C CYS A 48 -0.02 13.62 -4.77
N TYR A 49 -1.24 13.20 -5.08
CA TYR A 49 -2.45 13.70 -4.43
C TYR A 49 -2.67 13.03 -3.08
N VAL A 50 -3.00 13.82 -2.06
CA VAL A 50 -3.24 13.31 -0.71
C VAL A 50 -4.71 12.92 -0.58
N VAL A 51 -4.94 11.64 -0.29
CA VAL A 51 -6.27 11.09 -0.02
C VAL A 51 -6.27 10.37 1.34
N PRO A 52 -7.35 10.48 2.13
CA PRO A 52 -7.49 9.70 3.36
C PRO A 52 -7.70 8.23 3.00
N MET A 53 -6.68 7.40 3.18
CA MET A 53 -6.71 5.96 2.90
C MET A 53 -6.22 5.19 4.12
N ILE A 54 -6.85 4.03 4.41
CA ILE A 54 -6.55 3.18 5.57
C ILE A 54 -5.18 2.49 5.45
N ALA A 55 -4.56 2.55 4.28
CA ALA A 55 -3.25 1.98 3.98
C ALA A 55 -2.22 3.04 3.57
N SER A 56 -0.95 2.80 3.88
CA SER A 56 0.17 3.62 3.43
C SER A 56 0.81 3.00 2.19
N HIS A 57 0.17 3.16 1.03
CA HIS A 57 0.74 2.74 -0.25
C HIS A 57 0.99 3.94 -1.15
N LEU A 58 2.13 3.92 -1.86
CA LEU A 58 2.39 4.80 -2.99
C LEU A 58 1.93 4.06 -4.25
N LEU A 59 0.83 4.52 -4.85
CA LEU A 59 0.31 3.94 -6.09
C LEU A 59 0.90 4.68 -7.28
N LEU A 60 1.94 4.08 -7.89
CA LEU A 60 2.49 4.55 -9.17
C LEU A 60 1.63 3.98 -10.30
N GLU A 61 0.62 4.75 -10.69
CA GLU A 61 -0.35 4.33 -11.71
C GLU A 61 0.20 4.49 -13.14
N ARG A 62 -0.66 4.18 -14.12
CA ARG A 62 -0.39 4.35 -15.56
C ARG A 62 0.16 5.72 -15.96
N PRO A 63 -0.25 6.85 -15.35
CA PRO A 63 0.37 8.15 -15.64
C PRO A 63 1.89 8.16 -15.39
N TRP A 64 2.35 7.64 -14.25
CA TRP A 64 3.78 7.54 -13.98
C TRP A 64 4.49 6.64 -14.99
N GLN A 65 3.86 5.53 -15.38
CA GLN A 65 4.38 4.63 -16.41
C GLN A 65 4.53 5.35 -17.76
N PHE A 66 3.52 6.14 -18.13
CA PHE A 66 3.50 6.93 -19.36
C PHE A 66 4.58 8.01 -19.36
N ASP A 67 4.67 8.80 -18.29
CA ASP A 67 5.66 9.88 -18.12
C ASP A 67 7.10 9.34 -18.25
N ARG A 68 7.34 8.12 -17.74
CA ARG A 68 8.64 7.44 -17.81
C ARG A 68 8.87 6.64 -19.08
N ARG A 69 7.90 6.60 -20.00
CA ARG A 69 7.93 5.76 -21.22
C ARG A 69 8.32 4.32 -20.90
N THR A 70 7.75 3.79 -19.80
CA THR A 70 8.04 2.43 -19.36
C THR A 70 7.55 1.39 -20.37
N THR A 71 8.36 0.35 -20.55
CA THR A 71 8.00 -0.89 -21.25
C THR A 71 7.72 -1.96 -20.22
N HIS A 72 6.52 -2.56 -20.26
CA HIS A 72 6.14 -3.65 -19.37
C HIS A 72 6.28 -4.99 -20.10
N ASP A 73 7.15 -5.85 -19.58
CA ASP A 73 7.18 -7.27 -19.92
C ASP A 73 6.14 -7.96 -19.05
N GLU A 74 4.96 -8.22 -19.64
CA GLU A 74 3.82 -8.82 -18.95
C GLU A 74 4.12 -10.25 -18.47
N TYR A 75 4.94 -11.00 -19.21
CA TYR A 75 5.27 -12.38 -18.86
C TYR A 75 6.19 -12.46 -17.64
N LYS A 76 7.22 -11.60 -17.59
CA LYS A 76 8.15 -11.55 -16.45
C LYS A 76 7.69 -10.59 -15.34
N ASN A 77 6.61 -9.87 -15.58
CA ASN A 77 6.14 -8.75 -14.76
C ASN A 77 7.27 -7.75 -14.42
N ARG A 78 7.98 -7.28 -15.45
CA ARG A 78 9.11 -6.34 -15.33
C ARG A 78 8.82 -5.04 -16.06
N TYR A 79 9.10 -3.91 -15.41
CA TYR A 79 9.00 -2.59 -16.00
C TYR A 79 10.39 -2.06 -16.30
N SER A 80 10.66 -1.70 -17.55
CA SER A 80 11.94 -1.15 -17.98
C SER A 80 11.78 0.25 -18.54
N PHE A 81 12.69 1.16 -18.19
CA PHE A 81 12.66 2.55 -18.66
C PHE A 81 14.04 3.20 -18.55
N ILE A 82 14.21 4.35 -19.17
CA ILE A 82 15.45 5.12 -19.08
C ILE A 82 15.25 6.26 -18.09
N LYS A 83 16.16 6.37 -17.12
CA LYS A 83 16.28 7.52 -16.24
C LYS A 83 17.72 7.99 -16.23
N ASP A 84 17.95 9.28 -16.47
CA ASP A 84 19.28 9.91 -16.47
C ASP A 84 20.29 9.17 -17.37
N GLY A 85 19.83 8.72 -18.54
CA GLY A 85 20.65 7.97 -19.50
C GLY A 85 20.95 6.51 -19.12
N ARG A 86 20.45 6.02 -17.98
CA ARG A 86 20.61 4.62 -17.54
C ARG A 86 19.31 3.84 -17.68
N SER A 87 19.41 2.63 -18.21
CA SER A 87 18.30 1.68 -18.23
C SER A 87 18.04 1.18 -16.82
N MET A 88 16.82 1.39 -16.33
CA MET A 88 16.31 0.91 -15.07
C MET A 88 15.32 -0.23 -15.33
N THR A 89 15.36 -1.25 -14.47
CA THR A 89 14.39 -2.34 -14.49
C THR A 89 13.83 -2.55 -13.10
N LEU A 90 12.52 -2.42 -12.95
CA LEU A 90 11.78 -2.77 -11.76
C LEU A 90 11.16 -4.15 -11.98
N ALA A 91 11.49 -5.10 -11.11
CA ALA A 91 10.88 -6.42 -11.10
C ALA A 91 10.09 -6.57 -9.82
N SER A 92 8.94 -7.24 -9.89
CA SER A 92 8.24 -7.64 -8.67
C SER A 92 9.15 -8.55 -7.85
N LEU A 93 9.14 -8.32 -6.54
CA LEU A 93 9.73 -9.25 -5.60
C LEU A 93 8.96 -10.58 -5.68
N PRO A 94 9.65 -11.73 -5.64
CA PRO A 94 8.99 -13.02 -5.54
C PRO A 94 8.19 -13.09 -4.22
N PRO A 95 7.06 -13.84 -4.19
CA PRO A 95 6.15 -13.85 -3.04
C PRO A 95 6.82 -14.14 -1.69
N HIS A 96 7.86 -14.97 -1.66
CA HIS A 96 8.61 -15.27 -0.43
C HIS A 96 9.38 -14.05 0.11
N GLN A 97 9.98 -13.24 -0.77
CA GLN A 97 10.66 -12.00 -0.35
C GLN A 97 9.67 -10.95 0.09
N VAL A 98 8.52 -10.84 -0.59
CA VAL A 98 7.43 -9.96 -0.14
C VAL A 98 6.97 -10.36 1.26
N PHE A 99 6.83 -11.65 1.53
CA PHE A 99 6.45 -12.17 2.84
C PHE A 99 7.52 -11.86 3.91
N GLU A 100 8.79 -12.09 3.62
CA GLU A 100 9.90 -11.76 4.55
C GLU A 100 10.01 -10.25 4.83
N GLU A 101 9.85 -9.40 3.81
CA GLU A 101 9.85 -7.95 3.98
C GLU A 101 8.64 -7.48 4.78
N GLN A 102 7.45 -8.05 4.56
CA GLN A 102 6.28 -7.76 5.39
C GLN A 102 6.49 -8.16 6.85
N LEU A 103 7.18 -9.27 7.12
CA LEU A 103 7.57 -9.66 8.48
C LEU A 103 8.58 -8.67 9.10
N GLN A 104 9.54 -8.18 8.32
CA GLN A 104 10.52 -7.16 8.75
C GLN A 104 9.84 -5.80 9.04
N ILE A 105 8.87 -5.39 8.21
CA ILE A 105 8.07 -4.17 8.41
C ILE A 105 7.20 -4.29 9.67
N LYS A 106 6.61 -5.46 9.92
CA LYS A 106 5.86 -5.73 11.16
C LYS A 106 6.75 -5.71 12.41
N LYS A 107 8.01 -6.15 12.30
CA LYS A 107 9.00 -6.11 13.39
C LYS A 107 9.53 -4.69 13.67
N SER A 108 9.60 -3.82 12.66
CA SER A 108 10.11 -2.44 12.79
C SER A 108 9.02 -1.40 13.09
N SER A 109 7.75 -1.71 12.83
CA SER A 109 6.60 -0.86 13.20
C SER A 109 5.93 -1.36 14.47
N ALA A 110 6.65 -1.34 15.60
CA ALA A 110 6.08 -1.54 16.94
C ALA A 110 5.15 -0.39 17.40
N GLU A 111 4.83 0.58 16.54
CA GLU A 111 3.93 1.70 16.85
C GLU A 111 2.77 1.79 15.85
N SER A 112 1.99 0.71 15.73
CA SER A 112 0.53 0.71 15.67
C SER A 112 0.08 -0.74 15.49
N SER A 113 -0.41 -1.38 16.56
CA SER A 113 -0.90 -2.75 16.53
C SER A 113 -2.11 -2.86 15.58
N LYS A 114 -1.86 -3.35 14.37
CA LYS A 114 -2.87 -3.68 13.37
C LYS A 114 -2.63 -5.11 12.92
N GLU A 115 -3.59 -5.99 13.14
CA GLU A 115 -3.60 -7.30 12.51
C GLU A 115 -4.36 -7.23 11.19
N SER A 116 -3.89 -8.03 10.23
CA SER A 116 -4.48 -8.15 8.91
C SER A 116 -4.47 -9.60 8.47
N ALA A 117 -5.57 -10.04 7.87
CA ALA A 117 -5.72 -11.36 7.26
C ALA A 117 -5.97 -11.22 5.75
N VAL A 118 -5.55 -12.23 4.98
CA VAL A 118 -5.76 -12.29 3.53
C VAL A 118 -6.41 -13.63 3.18
N LEU A 119 -7.54 -13.60 2.48
CA LEU A 119 -8.19 -14.79 1.95
C LEU A 119 -7.61 -15.11 0.56
N MET A 120 -7.14 -16.34 0.38
CA MET A 120 -6.55 -16.82 -0.88
C MET A 120 -7.23 -18.09 -1.36
N GLN A 121 -7.52 -18.16 -2.67
CA GLN A 121 -7.93 -19.38 -3.38
C GLN A 121 -7.11 -19.49 -4.66
N GLU A 122 -6.54 -20.66 -4.94
CA GLU A 122 -5.70 -20.90 -6.13
C GLU A 122 -4.58 -19.86 -6.32
N LYS A 123 -3.99 -19.38 -5.21
CA LYS A 123 -2.95 -18.32 -5.19
C LYS A 123 -3.43 -16.95 -5.69
N ARG A 124 -4.74 -16.73 -5.82
CA ARG A 124 -5.35 -15.43 -6.09
C ARG A 124 -5.93 -14.85 -4.80
N HIS A 125 -5.74 -13.55 -4.62
CA HIS A 125 -6.29 -12.82 -3.48
C HIS A 125 -7.79 -12.61 -3.73
N ILE A 126 -8.63 -13.07 -2.81
CA ILE A 126 -10.09 -12.90 -2.91
C ILE A 126 -10.56 -11.73 -2.06
N ALA A 127 -10.07 -11.65 -0.83
CA ALA A 127 -10.49 -10.63 0.13
C ALA A 127 -9.35 -10.25 1.09
N TYR A 128 -9.36 -9.00 1.53
CA TYR A 128 -8.43 -8.44 2.50
C TYR A 128 -9.20 -7.92 3.70
N PHE A 129 -8.75 -8.26 4.90
CA PHE A 129 -9.32 -7.78 6.16
C PHE A 129 -8.21 -7.20 7.03
N SER A 130 -8.44 -6.01 7.59
CA SER A 130 -7.56 -5.42 8.60
C SER A 130 -8.37 -4.59 9.57
N GLU A 131 -8.10 -4.81 10.86
CA GLU A 131 -8.75 -4.11 11.96
C GLU A 131 -7.67 -3.55 12.88
N LYS A 132 -7.92 -2.36 13.44
CA LYS A 132 -7.03 -1.76 14.43
C LYS A 132 -7.41 -2.29 15.80
N LEU A 133 -6.46 -2.83 16.55
CA LEU A 133 -6.73 -3.22 17.93
C LEU A 133 -6.93 -2.00 18.82
N ASN A 134 -7.92 -2.12 19.70
CA ASN A 134 -8.22 -1.13 20.71
C ASN A 134 -8.46 -1.82 22.07
N GLY A 135 -8.28 -1.07 23.16
CA GLY A 135 -8.58 -1.54 24.51
C GLY A 135 -7.69 -2.70 24.97
N ALA A 136 -8.29 -3.66 25.69
CA ALA A 136 -7.58 -4.79 26.31
C ALA A 136 -6.84 -5.68 25.29
N VAL A 137 -7.28 -5.70 24.03
CA VAL A 137 -6.69 -6.52 22.95
C VAL A 137 -5.27 -6.05 22.60
N LEU A 138 -4.91 -4.80 22.90
CA LEU A 138 -3.54 -4.30 22.70
C LEU A 138 -2.51 -5.03 23.57
N ASN A 139 -2.92 -5.55 24.73
CA ASN A 139 -2.06 -6.23 25.69
C ASN A 139 -1.96 -7.74 25.44
N TYR A 140 -2.64 -8.25 24.42
CA TYR A 140 -2.59 -9.66 24.06
C TYR A 140 -1.16 -10.06 23.67
N SER A 141 -0.79 -11.31 23.98
CA SER A 141 0.43 -11.89 23.47
C SER A 141 0.39 -11.95 21.94
N THR A 142 1.55 -12.06 21.29
CA THR A 142 1.60 -12.19 19.83
C THR A 142 0.73 -13.35 19.33
N TYR A 143 0.76 -14.48 20.05
CA TYR A 143 -0.06 -15.65 19.74
C TYR A 143 -1.56 -15.35 19.86
N ASP A 144 -1.97 -14.68 20.93
CA ASP A 144 -3.39 -14.33 21.14
C ASP A 144 -3.89 -13.31 20.11
N LYS A 145 -3.04 -12.40 19.65
CA LYS A 145 -3.36 -11.46 18.56
C LYS A 145 -3.51 -12.16 17.22
N GLU A 146 -2.64 -13.12 16.91
CA GLU A 146 -2.74 -13.95 15.71
C GLU A 146 -4.02 -14.80 15.73
N LEU A 147 -4.33 -15.43 16.87
CA LEU A 147 -5.57 -16.20 17.05
C LEU A 147 -6.81 -15.31 16.92
N TYR A 148 -6.80 -14.13 17.54
CA TYR A 148 -7.88 -13.14 17.42
C TYR A 148 -8.10 -12.71 15.97
N ALA A 149 -7.02 -12.42 15.24
CA ALA A 149 -7.10 -12.04 13.83
C ALA A 149 -7.70 -13.16 12.95
N LEU A 150 -7.33 -14.42 13.22
CA LEU A 150 -7.91 -15.57 12.53
C LEU A 150 -9.41 -15.73 12.81
N VAL A 151 -9.81 -15.64 14.08
CA VAL A 151 -11.23 -15.75 14.47
C VAL A 151 -12.05 -14.63 13.82
N ARG A 152 -11.60 -13.38 13.88
CA ARG A 152 -12.31 -12.24 13.26
C ARG A 152 -12.35 -12.32 11.74
N ALA A 153 -11.29 -12.82 11.11
CA ALA A 153 -11.28 -13.06 9.67
C ALA A 153 -12.30 -14.13 9.26
N LEU A 154 -12.38 -15.24 10.02
CA LEU A 154 -13.36 -16.30 9.80
C LEU A 154 -14.81 -15.82 10.01
N GLU A 155 -15.08 -15.07 11.07
CA GLU A 155 -16.39 -14.45 11.29
C GLU A 155 -16.77 -13.49 10.15
N THR A 156 -15.81 -12.70 9.68
CA THR A 156 -16.02 -11.73 8.60
C THR A 156 -16.32 -12.43 7.28
N TRP A 157 -15.62 -13.52 6.98
CA TRP A 157 -15.73 -14.24 5.70
C TRP A 157 -16.60 -15.50 5.77
N GLN A 158 -17.37 -15.70 6.84
CA GLN A 158 -18.27 -16.86 6.98
C GLN A 158 -19.29 -17.00 5.83
N HIS A 159 -19.54 -15.92 5.08
CA HIS A 159 -20.43 -15.93 3.92
C HIS A 159 -19.72 -16.28 2.61
N TYR A 160 -18.38 -16.31 2.62
CA TYR A 160 -17.54 -16.77 1.50
C TYR A 160 -17.00 -18.19 1.70
N LEU A 161 -17.12 -18.74 2.91
CA LEU A 161 -16.72 -20.10 3.32
C LEU A 161 -17.93 -21.03 3.33
#